data_AF-A0AA43DGV2-F1
#
_entry.id   AF-A0AA43DGV2-F1
#
_cell.length_a   1.000
_cell.length_b   1.000
_cell.length_c   1.000
_cell.angle_alpha   90.00
_cell.angle_beta   90.00
_cell.angle_gamma   90.00
#
_symmetry.space_group_name_H-M   'P 1'
#
loop_
_entity.id
_entity.type
_entity.pdbx_description
1 polymer ?
#
loop_
_entity_poly.entity_id
_entity_poly.type
_entity_poly.pdbx_seq_one_letter_code
_entity_poly.pdbx_strand_id
1 'polypeptide(L)' 'HAIGEGATELIHIGQAVMAFHGKIDYFIDTVFNYPTLAECYKVAALDGMNRLPRPWIPYL' A
#
# COMPACT_ATOMS: atom_id res chain seq x y z
N HIS A 1 1.15 -9.74 1.11
CA HIS A 1 1.09 -10.56 2.33
C HIS A 1 1.37 -9.68 3.53
N ALA A 2 0.66 -9.89 4.64
CA ALA A 2 0.89 -9.19 5.90
C ALA A 2 1.15 -10.24 6.98
N ILE A 3 2.16 -10.02 7.82
CA ILE A 3 2.57 -10.90 8.91
C ILE A 3 2.84 -10.01 10.11
N GLY A 4 2.23 -10.33 11.25
CA GLY A 4 2.36 -9.55 12.49
C GLY A 4 1.03 -9.42 13.23
N GLU A 5 1.07 -8.73 14.36
CA GLU A 5 -0.13 -8.37 15.12
C GLU A 5 -1.06 -7.49 14.28
N GLY A 6 -2.38 -7.73 14.36
CA GLY A 6 -3.36 -6.96 13.60
C GLY A 6 -3.36 -7.23 12.09
N ALA A 7 -2.62 -8.23 11.59
CA ALA A 7 -2.52 -8.49 10.15
C ALA A 7 -3.88 -8.78 9.49
N THR A 8 -4.79 -9.44 10.21
CA THR A 8 -6.17 -9.72 9.79
C THR A 8 -7.01 -8.46 9.61
N GLU A 9 -6.74 -7.42 10.38
CA GLU A 9 -7.42 -6.14 10.36
C GLU A 9 -6.87 -5.24 9.24
N LEU A 10 -5.60 -5.41 8.92
CA LEU A 10 -4.91 -4.67 7.85
C LEU A 10 -5.18 -5.25 6.47
N ILE A 11 -5.27 -6.57 6.32
CA ILE A 11 -5.34 -7.23 5.00
C ILE A 11 -6.52 -6.75 4.17
N HIS A 12 -7.64 -6.41 4.83
CA HIS A 12 -8.84 -5.90 4.19
C HIS A 12 -8.62 -4.57 3.46
N ILE A 13 -7.69 -3.72 3.90
CA ILE A 13 -7.33 -2.48 3.20
C ILE A 13 -6.76 -2.82 1.83
N GLY A 14 -5.79 -3.74 1.78
CA GLY A 14 -5.21 -4.20 0.52
C GLY A 14 -6.24 -4.88 -0.39
N GLN A 15 -7.09 -5.74 0.18
CA GLN A 15 -8.14 -6.43 -0.58
C GLN A 15 -9.16 -5.46 -1.18
N ALA A 16 -9.57 -4.42 -0.44
CA ALA A 16 -10.49 -3.40 -0.94
C ALA A 16 -9.89 -2.65 -2.13
N VAL A 17 -8.64 -2.18 -2.02
CA VAL A 17 -7.96 -1.48 -3.11
C VAL A 17 -7.85 -2.36 -4.35
N MET A 18 -7.51 -3.65 -4.19
CA MET A 18 -7.47 -4.60 -5.30
C MET A 18 -8.85 -4.81 -5.94
N ALA A 19 -9.90 -4.99 -5.13
CA ALA A 19 -11.26 -5.21 -5.59
C ALA A 19 -11.84 -4.02 -6.37
N PHE A 20 -11.43 -2.80 -6.02
CA PHE A 20 -11.80 -1.57 -6.73
C PHE A 20 -10.81 -1.17 -7.84
N HIS A 21 -9.91 -2.08 -8.25
CA HIS A 21 -8.89 -1.81 -9.27
C HIS A 21 -7.99 -0.59 -8.96
N GLY A 22 -7.78 -0.30 -7.68
CA GLY A 22 -6.88 0.74 -7.22
C GLY A 22 -5.41 0.39 -7.50
N LYS A 23 -4.62 1.43 -7.74
CA LYS A 23 -3.18 1.32 -8.02
C LYS A 23 -2.34 1.51 -6.77
N ILE A 24 -1.05 1.22 -6.88
CA ILE A 24 -0.08 1.40 -5.80
C ILE A 24 -0.04 2.86 -5.29
N ASP A 25 -0.32 3.83 -6.16
CA ASP A 25 -0.42 5.26 -5.85
C ASP A 25 -1.41 5.54 -4.72
N TYR A 26 -2.50 4.76 -4.63
CA TYR A 26 -3.46 4.88 -3.54
C TYR A 26 -2.77 4.79 -2.18
N PHE A 27 -1.88 3.82 -1.98
CA PHE A 27 -1.20 3.64 -0.69
C PHE A 27 -0.18 4.73 -0.39
N ILE A 28 0.38 5.36 -1.42
CA ILE A 28 1.37 6.44 -1.31
C ILE A 28 0.67 7.74 -0.93
N ASP A 29 -0.42 8.05 -1.63
CA ASP A 29 -1.14 9.31 -1.52
C ASP A 29 -2.14 9.33 -0.37
N THR A 30 -2.65 8.16 0.05
CA THR A 30 -3.59 8.06 1.18
C THR A 30 -2.94 8.52 2.47
N VAL A 31 -3.64 9.38 3.22
CA VAL A 31 -3.28 9.71 4.60
C VAL A 31 -3.91 8.67 5.51
N PHE A 32 -3.06 7.80 6.07
CA PHE A 32 -3.50 6.84 7.09
C PHE A 32 -3.58 7.50 8.45
N ASN A 33 -4.49 7.01 9.30
CA ASN A 33 -4.57 7.46 10.69
C ASN A 33 -3.30 7.11 11.46
N TYR A 34 -2.89 7.98 12.39
CA TYR A 34 -1.70 7.82 13.21
C TYR A 34 -2.03 7.91 14.71
N PRO A 35 -1.46 7.05 15.60
CA PRO A 35 -0.58 5.91 15.31
C PRO A 35 -1.38 4.65 14.99
N THR A 36 -1.22 4.08 13.78
CA THR A 36 -1.82 2.79 13.41
C THR A 36 -0.90 1.98 12.48
N LEU A 37 -1.02 0.65 12.51
CA LEU A 37 -0.26 -0.24 11.61
C LEU A 37 -0.66 -0.10 10.13
N ALA A 38 -1.76 0.61 9.82
CA ALA A 38 -2.18 0.84 8.44
C ALA A 38 -1.14 1.64 7.63
N GLU A 39 -0.32 2.46 8.31
CA GLU A 39 0.80 3.18 7.68
C GLU A 39 1.82 2.24 7.01
N CYS A 40 1.92 0.97 7.44
CA CYS A 40 2.79 -0.01 6.80
C CYS A 40 2.50 -0.18 5.30
N TYR A 41 1.27 0.06 4.84
CA TYR A 41 0.96 0.04 3.40
C TYR A 41 1.69 1.13 2.63
N LYS A 42 1.80 2.34 3.20
CA LYS A 42 2.55 3.44 2.59
C LYS A 42 4.04 3.11 2.50
N VAL A 43 4.61 2.61 3.60
CA VAL A 43 6.03 2.21 3.65
C VAL A 43 6.31 1.09 2.63
N ALA A 44 5.47 0.06 2.58
CA ALA A 44 5.61 -1.04 1.64
C ALA A 44 5.48 -0.59 0.18
N ALA A 45 4.55 0.31 -0.13
CA ALA A 45 4.38 0.86 -1.47
C ALA A 45 5.62 1.65 -1.92
N LEU A 46 6.16 2.50 -1.04
CA LEU A 46 7.38 3.27 -1.30
C LEU A 46 8.61 2.37 -1.47
N ASP A 47 8.79 1.35 -0.62
CA ASP A 47 9.88 0.37 -0.78
C ASP A 47 9.76 -0.39 -2.11
N GLY A 48 8.56 -0.83 -2.47
CA GLY A 48 8.29 -1.48 -3.75
C GLY A 48 8.66 -0.60 -4.94
N MET A 49 8.26 0.68 -4.93
CA MET A 49 8.59 1.62 -6.01
C MET A 49 10.09 1.89 -6.12
N ASN A 50 10.82 1.97 -5.01
CA ASN A 50 12.25 2.24 -5.03
C ASN A 50 13.07 1.10 -5.68
N ARG A 51 12.48 -0.09 -5.86
CA ARG A 51 13.12 -1.25 -6.48
C ARG A 51 12.80 -1.39 -7.97
N LEU A 52 11.93 -0.54 -8.53
CA LEU A 52 11.55 -0.58 -9.94
C LEU A 52 12.44 0.36 -10.79
N PRO A 53 12.70 0.01 -12.08
CA PRO A 53 13.41 0.90 -12.99
C PRO A 53 12.66 2.22 -13.18
N ARG A 54 13.39 3.34 -13.16
CA ARG A 54 12.84 4.67 -13.47
C ARG A 54 12.97 4.97 -14.97
N PRO A 55 12.02 5.72 -15.58
CA PRO A 55 10.83 6.30 -14.95
C PRO A 55 9.73 5.26 -14.71
N TRP A 56 9.11 5.30 -13.53
CA TRP A 56 7.83 4.62 -13.31
C TRP A 56 6.78 5.32 -14.17
N ILE A 57 6.04 4.56 -14.98
CA ILE A 57 4.98 5.11 -15.83
C ILE A 57 3.66 4.69 -15.18
N PRO A 58 2.94 5.57 -14.47
CA PRO A 58 1.74 5.17 -13.72
C PRO A 58 0.56 4.76 -14.62
N TYR A 59 0.70 4.90 -15.95
CA TYR A 59 -0.37 4.82 -16.93
C TYR A 59 -0.04 4.02 -18.21
N LEU A 60 1.09 3.29 -18.26
CA LEU A 60 1.34 2.24 -19.26
C LEU A 60 1.16 0.87 -18.59
#